data_AF-X1NHA9-F1
#
_entry.id   AF-X1NHA9-F1
#
_cell.length_a   1.000
_cell.length_b   1.000
_cell.length_c   1.000
_cell.angle_alpha   90.00
_cell.angle_beta   90.00
_cell.angle_gamma   90.00
#
_symmetry.space_group_name_H-M   'P 1'
#
loop_
_entity.id
_entity.type
_entity.pdbx_description
1 polymer ?
#
loop_
_entity_poly.entity_id
_entity_poly.type
_entity_poly.pdbx_seq_one_letter_code
_entity_poly.pdbx_strand_id
1 'polypeptide(L)'
;YGFGTDEFIKFCRRMKTEPFLVWNMGTGTLEEAAAWLEYCNGTYDTYYANLRRKHGHEEPFNVKYWQLGNEMYGVHELGYCKAEEYASTAREWAKTMRRLDPSISIAAVGGGHEDIDRYRVVLEELIPLSLIDYISIHSYWGHREKSKYEGKDAENFYQVVAEPAISEKLIQEVACMISMIRRKHKDKDTRKVKIAYTEWNAWNYREGAGLHPSIKPFEPAYHLREALSDAVFLNILQRNCREVTLATVAQPSFPGILTSS
;
A
#
# COMPACT_ATOMS: atom_id res chain seq x y z
N TYR A 1 15.56 -13.62 18.61
CA TYR A 1 14.80 -12.36 18.74
C TYR A 1 14.33 -11.97 17.36
N GLY A 2 13.02 -11.96 17.13
CA GLY A 2 12.43 -11.58 15.84
C GLY A 2 12.00 -10.12 15.87
N PHE A 3 11.79 -9.54 14.69
CA PHE A 3 11.18 -8.22 14.53
C PHE A 3 9.71 -8.41 14.17
N GLY A 4 8.79 -7.97 15.03
CA GLY A 4 7.36 -8.11 14.83
C GLY A 4 6.61 -6.80 15.04
N THR A 5 5.30 -6.91 15.30
CA THR A 5 4.39 -5.76 15.49
C THR A 5 4.90 -4.79 16.55
N ASP A 6 5.29 -5.29 17.72
CA ASP A 6 5.72 -4.49 18.86
C ASP A 6 7.00 -3.71 18.55
N GLU A 7 8.00 -4.38 17.97
CA GLU A 7 9.26 -3.76 17.55
C GLU A 7 9.06 -2.74 16.44
N PHE A 8 8.22 -3.05 15.46
CA PHE A 8 7.90 -2.16 14.35
C PHE A 8 7.18 -0.89 14.82
N ILE A 9 6.15 -1.02 15.65
CA ILE A 9 5.44 0.13 16.19
C ILE A 9 6.39 0.98 17.04
N LYS A 10 7.20 0.35 17.90
CA LYS A 10 8.23 1.06 18.68
C LYS A 10 9.21 1.81 17.79
N PHE A 11 9.62 1.22 16.67
CA PHE A 11 10.46 1.86 15.66
C PHE A 11 9.76 3.08 15.05
N CYS A 12 8.50 2.95 14.60
CA CYS A 12 7.71 4.07 14.08
C CYS A 12 7.60 5.22 15.09
N ARG A 13 7.32 4.91 16.38
CA ARG A 13 7.25 5.94 17.43
C ARG A 13 8.58 6.66 17.65
N ARG A 14 9.70 5.95 17.58
CA ARG A 14 11.05 6.56 17.63
C ARG A 14 11.32 7.48 16.45
N MET A 15 10.89 7.08 15.26
CA MET A 15 11.02 7.86 14.03
C MET A 15 9.97 8.97 13.89
N LYS A 16 9.02 9.08 14.84
CA LYS A 16 7.88 10.00 14.78
C LYS A 16 7.05 9.81 13.51
N THR A 17 6.87 8.56 13.10
CA THR A 17 6.04 8.16 11.96
C THR A 17 4.85 7.33 12.41
N GLU A 18 3.82 7.29 11.58
CA GLU A 18 2.67 6.41 11.78
C GLU A 18 2.91 5.06 11.08
N PRO A 19 2.62 3.93 11.73
CA PRO A 19 2.63 2.63 11.07
C PRO A 19 1.47 2.53 10.07
N PHE A 20 1.76 1.92 8.92
CA PHE A 20 0.77 1.47 7.94
C PHE A 20 0.87 -0.06 7.88
N LEU A 21 -0.16 -0.75 8.36
CA LEU A 21 -0.15 -2.21 8.47
C LEU A 21 -1.02 -2.85 7.39
N VAL A 22 -0.64 -4.04 6.94
CA VAL A 22 -1.35 -4.77 5.89
C VAL A 22 -1.85 -6.09 6.46
N TRP A 23 -3.16 -6.33 6.40
CA TRP A 23 -3.69 -7.61 6.83
C TRP A 23 -3.39 -8.71 5.82
N ASN A 24 -3.05 -9.91 6.32
CA ASN A 24 -2.88 -11.09 5.47
C ASN A 24 -4.23 -11.61 4.99
N MET A 25 -4.66 -11.17 3.80
CA MET A 25 -5.86 -11.66 3.13
C MET A 25 -5.59 -12.84 2.18
N GLY A 26 -4.34 -13.26 2.04
CA GLY A 26 -3.98 -14.33 1.11
C GLY A 26 -4.11 -15.72 1.72
N THR A 27 -3.51 -15.91 2.91
CA THR A 27 -3.58 -17.18 3.65
C THR A 27 -4.12 -17.01 5.07
N GLY A 28 -4.27 -15.77 5.53
CA GLY A 28 -4.80 -15.46 6.85
C GLY A 28 -6.33 -15.48 6.88
N THR A 29 -6.88 -15.44 8.09
CA THR A 29 -8.33 -15.42 8.30
C THR A 29 -8.83 -14.07 8.81
N LEU A 30 -10.15 -13.85 8.68
CA LEU A 30 -10.78 -12.65 9.21
C LEU A 30 -10.66 -12.58 10.74
N GLU A 31 -10.71 -13.73 11.40
CA GLU A 31 -10.54 -13.87 12.85
C GLU A 31 -9.12 -13.48 13.29
N GLU A 32 -8.08 -13.92 12.56
CA GLU A 32 -6.69 -13.55 12.83
C GLU A 32 -6.47 -12.03 12.66
N ALA A 33 -7.06 -11.45 11.62
CA ALA A 33 -6.97 -10.01 11.38
C ALA A 33 -7.69 -9.19 12.46
N ALA A 34 -8.87 -9.65 12.90
CA ALA A 34 -9.63 -9.03 13.98
C ALA A 34 -8.88 -9.11 15.31
N ALA A 35 -8.31 -10.28 15.61
CA ALA A 35 -7.43 -10.49 16.75
C ALA A 35 -6.23 -9.54 16.74
N TRP A 36 -5.61 -9.34 15.58
CA TRP A 36 -4.45 -8.43 15.45
C TRP A 36 -4.84 -6.96 15.61
N LEU A 37 -6.00 -6.55 15.10
CA LEU A 37 -6.54 -5.21 15.33
C LEU A 37 -6.86 -5.00 16.83
N GLU A 38 -7.48 -5.98 17.49
CA GLU A 38 -7.74 -5.93 18.94
C GLU A 38 -6.44 -5.86 19.74
N TYR A 39 -5.44 -6.67 19.39
CA TYR A 39 -4.12 -6.60 19.99
C TYR A 39 -3.55 -5.18 19.88
N CYS A 40 -3.62 -4.57 18.69
CA CYS A 40 -3.04 -3.25 18.46
C CYS A 40 -3.82 -2.12 19.14
N ASN A 41 -5.15 -2.13 19.08
CA ASN A 41 -5.98 -0.96 19.39
C ASN A 41 -6.98 -1.20 20.54
N GLY A 42 -7.15 -2.43 21.00
CA GLY A 42 -8.13 -2.79 22.02
C GLY A 42 -7.84 -2.13 23.38
N THR A 43 -8.88 -1.56 23.97
CA THR A 43 -8.84 -0.91 25.29
C THR A 43 -9.52 -1.73 26.38
N TYR A 44 -10.42 -2.63 26.01
CA TYR A 44 -11.19 -3.44 26.95
C TYR A 44 -10.36 -4.55 27.61
N ASP A 45 -10.95 -5.20 28.61
CA ASP A 45 -10.41 -6.40 29.26
C ASP A 45 -10.73 -7.64 28.39
N THR A 46 -10.00 -7.77 27.29
CA THR A 46 -10.15 -8.84 26.30
C THR A 46 -8.84 -9.55 26.06
N TYR A 47 -8.89 -10.76 25.50
CA TYR A 47 -7.73 -11.64 25.40
C TYR A 47 -6.54 -10.98 24.69
N TYR A 48 -6.73 -10.39 23.51
CA TYR A 48 -5.63 -9.84 22.72
C TYR A 48 -5.14 -8.49 23.26
N ALA A 49 -6.05 -7.65 23.79
CA ALA A 49 -5.64 -6.45 24.50
C ALA A 49 -4.78 -6.77 25.74
N ASN A 50 -5.15 -7.79 26.52
CA ASN A 50 -4.37 -8.26 27.66
C ASN A 50 -3.06 -8.94 27.25
N LEU A 51 -3.04 -9.61 26.10
CA LEU A 51 -1.81 -10.16 25.54
C LEU A 51 -0.80 -9.04 25.23
N ARG A 52 -1.25 -7.93 24.64
CA ARG A 52 -0.43 -6.72 24.42
C ARG A 52 0.11 -6.17 25.76
N ARG A 53 -0.75 -6.03 26.77
CA ARG A 53 -0.34 -5.60 28.13
C ARG A 53 0.74 -6.52 28.71
N LYS A 54 0.55 -7.84 28.59
CA LYS A 54 1.51 -8.85 29.03
C LYS A 54 2.85 -8.78 28.30
N HIS A 55 2.85 -8.35 27.03
CA HIS A 55 4.07 -8.10 26.27
C HIS A 55 4.76 -6.77 26.64
N GLY A 56 4.24 -6.04 27.64
CA GLY A 56 4.85 -4.82 28.18
C GLY A 56 4.27 -3.53 27.61
N HIS A 57 3.13 -3.60 26.93
CA HIS A 57 2.50 -2.48 26.26
C HIS A 57 1.10 -2.23 26.82
N GLU A 58 1.05 -1.47 27.92
CA GLU A 58 -0.20 -1.22 28.67
C GLU A 58 -1.25 -0.50 27.79
N GLU A 59 -0.86 0.64 27.23
CA GLU A 59 -1.71 1.46 26.36
C GLU A 59 -1.85 0.84 24.96
N PRO A 60 -3.02 1.03 24.28
CA PRO A 60 -3.17 0.65 22.88
C PRO A 60 -2.19 1.43 22.00
N PHE A 61 -1.72 0.78 20.95
CA PHE A 61 -0.84 1.40 19.97
C PHE A 61 -1.56 2.44 19.11
N ASN A 62 -2.89 2.35 19.00
CA ASN A 62 -3.75 3.23 18.19
C ASN A 62 -3.26 3.31 16.74
N VAL A 63 -3.00 2.16 16.12
CA VAL A 63 -2.60 2.08 14.72
C VAL A 63 -3.76 2.56 13.86
N LYS A 64 -3.54 3.64 13.11
CA LYS A 64 -4.57 4.32 12.34
C LYS A 64 -4.74 3.75 10.94
N TYR A 65 -3.65 3.44 10.23
CA TYR A 65 -3.71 3.11 8.81
C TYR A 65 -3.54 1.61 8.57
N TRP A 66 -4.50 1.04 7.82
CA TRP A 66 -4.54 -0.38 7.52
C TRP A 66 -4.89 -0.62 6.06
N GLN A 67 -4.39 -1.72 5.48
CA GLN A 67 -4.73 -2.16 4.12
C GLN A 67 -5.28 -3.58 4.09
N LEU A 68 -6.29 -3.76 3.24
CA LEU A 68 -6.96 -5.02 2.96
C LEU A 68 -6.12 -5.86 1.97
N GLY A 69 -5.12 -6.56 2.48
CA GLY A 69 -4.22 -7.38 1.66
C GLY A 69 -3.20 -6.57 0.87
N ASN A 70 -2.38 -7.27 0.10
CA ASN A 70 -1.36 -6.69 -0.76
C ASN A 70 -1.54 -7.23 -2.18
N GLU A 71 -1.43 -6.38 -3.20
CA GLU A 71 -1.40 -6.74 -4.63
C GLU A 71 -2.22 -7.96 -5.08
N MET A 72 -3.43 -8.16 -4.53
CA MET A 72 -4.25 -9.36 -4.76
C MET A 72 -4.73 -9.53 -6.23
N TYR A 73 -4.30 -8.64 -7.13
CA TYR A 73 -4.44 -8.69 -8.58
C TYR A 73 -3.28 -9.41 -9.30
N GLY A 74 -2.13 -9.56 -8.65
CA GLY A 74 -0.94 -10.15 -9.26
C GLY A 74 -0.88 -11.65 -9.04
N VAL A 75 -0.65 -12.43 -10.11
CA VAL A 75 -0.51 -13.90 -10.02
C VAL A 75 0.71 -14.35 -9.22
N HIS A 76 1.66 -13.43 -8.97
CA HIS A 76 2.82 -13.66 -8.10
C HIS A 76 2.45 -13.66 -6.62
N GLU A 77 1.35 -13.01 -6.24
CA GLU A 77 0.95 -12.84 -4.85
C GLU A 77 0.23 -14.10 -4.34
N LEU A 78 0.61 -14.56 -3.15
CA LEU A 78 -0.15 -15.60 -2.45
C LEU A 78 -1.54 -15.05 -2.10
N GLY A 79 -2.58 -15.72 -2.58
CA GLY A 79 -3.95 -15.24 -2.43
C GLY A 79 -4.48 -14.40 -3.60
N TYR A 80 -3.77 -14.38 -4.74
CA TYR A 80 -4.32 -13.88 -6.00
C TYR A 80 -5.79 -14.27 -6.19
N CYS A 81 -6.63 -13.28 -6.50
CA CYS A 81 -8.04 -13.50 -6.78
C CYS A 81 -8.58 -12.48 -7.77
N LYS A 82 -9.71 -12.81 -8.39
CA LYS A 82 -10.39 -11.91 -9.33
C LYS A 82 -10.95 -10.69 -8.61
N ALA A 83 -11.25 -9.64 -9.37
CA ALA A 83 -11.71 -8.38 -8.81
C ALA A 83 -13.00 -8.53 -7.98
N GLU A 84 -13.96 -9.35 -8.42
CA GLU A 84 -15.23 -9.59 -7.74
C GLU A 84 -15.05 -10.40 -6.44
N GLU A 85 -14.17 -11.40 -6.48
CA GLU A 85 -13.83 -12.24 -5.32
C GLU A 85 -13.14 -11.39 -4.24
N TYR A 86 -12.18 -10.57 -4.66
CA TYR A 86 -11.51 -9.61 -3.78
C TYR A 86 -12.52 -8.58 -3.22
N ALA A 87 -13.35 -7.95 -4.04
CA ALA A 87 -14.31 -6.94 -3.60
C ALA A 87 -15.31 -7.49 -2.57
N SER A 88 -15.83 -8.69 -2.81
CA SER A 88 -16.74 -9.37 -1.86
C SER A 88 -16.06 -9.68 -0.53
N THR A 89 -14.80 -10.15 -0.57
CA THR A 89 -14.02 -10.46 0.64
C THR A 89 -13.66 -9.17 1.39
N ALA A 90 -13.15 -8.16 0.68
CA ALA A 90 -12.78 -6.85 1.22
C ALA A 90 -13.97 -6.16 1.92
N ARG A 91 -15.19 -6.32 1.41
CA ARG A 91 -16.42 -5.81 2.03
C ARG A 91 -16.61 -6.36 3.45
N GLU A 92 -16.61 -7.68 3.63
CA GLU A 92 -16.84 -8.26 4.96
C GLU A 92 -15.67 -8.01 5.91
N TRP A 93 -14.44 -7.98 5.39
CA TRP A 93 -13.26 -7.59 6.17
C TRP A 93 -13.37 -6.15 6.68
N ALA A 94 -13.55 -5.17 5.79
CA ALA A 94 -13.63 -3.77 6.16
C ALA A 94 -14.78 -3.46 7.12
N LYS A 95 -15.95 -4.08 6.90
CA LYS A 95 -17.12 -3.98 7.77
C LYS A 95 -16.85 -4.53 9.17
N THR A 96 -16.15 -5.65 9.28
CA THR A 96 -15.77 -6.24 10.56
C THR A 96 -14.77 -5.35 11.29
N MET A 97 -13.71 -4.89 10.60
CA MET A 97 -12.67 -4.05 11.21
C MET A 97 -13.24 -2.70 11.69
N ARG A 98 -14.11 -2.05 10.90
CA ARG A 98 -14.76 -0.80 11.33
C ARG A 98 -15.71 -0.95 12.51
N ARG A 99 -16.32 -2.13 12.68
CA ARG A 99 -17.16 -2.40 13.86
C ARG A 99 -16.32 -2.58 15.11
N LEU A 100 -15.13 -3.18 14.98
CA LEU A 100 -14.19 -3.36 16.07
C LEU A 100 -13.54 -2.02 16.46
N ASP A 101 -13.10 -1.25 15.47
CA ASP A 101 -12.50 0.07 15.67
C ASP A 101 -12.97 1.04 14.58
N PRO A 102 -13.92 1.95 14.87
CA PRO A 102 -14.39 2.93 13.90
C PRO A 102 -13.39 4.06 13.62
N SER A 103 -12.31 4.17 14.39
CA SER A 103 -11.32 5.25 14.27
C SER A 103 -10.25 4.98 13.20
N ILE A 104 -10.13 3.74 12.74
CA ILE A 104 -9.15 3.35 11.71
C ILE A 104 -9.48 3.93 10.34
N SER A 105 -8.43 4.06 9.55
CA SER A 105 -8.47 4.37 8.13
C SER A 105 -8.08 3.16 7.30
N ILE A 106 -8.94 2.76 6.35
CA ILE A 106 -8.78 1.51 5.58
C ILE A 106 -8.50 1.82 4.12
N ALA A 107 -7.43 1.22 3.59
CA ALA A 107 -7.12 1.18 2.17
C ALA A 107 -7.55 -0.18 1.57
N ALA A 108 -8.29 -0.15 0.47
CA ALA A 108 -8.47 -1.30 -0.39
C ALA A 108 -7.37 -1.37 -1.45
N VAL A 109 -6.97 -2.57 -1.86
CA VAL A 109 -6.11 -2.82 -3.01
C VAL A 109 -6.85 -2.49 -4.31
N GLY A 110 -6.25 -1.60 -5.11
CA GLY A 110 -6.69 -1.28 -6.48
C GLY A 110 -6.27 -2.34 -7.50
N GLY A 111 -6.12 -1.93 -8.75
CA GLY A 111 -5.47 -2.70 -9.81
C GLY A 111 -4.04 -2.25 -10.08
N GLY A 112 -3.25 -3.08 -10.77
CA GLY A 112 -2.01 -2.60 -11.38
C GLY A 112 -2.29 -1.54 -12.47
N HIS A 113 -1.24 -0.93 -13.03
CA HIS A 113 -1.36 0.12 -14.06
C HIS A 113 -2.31 -0.21 -15.22
N GLU A 114 -2.37 -1.47 -15.63
CA GLU A 114 -3.14 -1.92 -16.81
C GLU A 114 -4.53 -2.45 -16.43
N ASP A 115 -4.80 -2.71 -15.15
CA ASP A 115 -6.05 -3.30 -14.66
C ASP A 115 -7.01 -2.23 -14.13
N ILE A 116 -7.42 -1.34 -15.03
CA ILE A 116 -8.33 -0.23 -14.68
C ILE A 116 -9.72 -0.75 -14.26
N ASP A 117 -10.16 -1.90 -14.79
CA ASP A 117 -11.50 -2.44 -14.50
C ASP A 117 -11.60 -2.95 -13.06
N ARG A 118 -10.52 -3.50 -12.49
CA ARG A 118 -10.49 -3.88 -11.08
C ARG A 118 -10.80 -2.71 -10.16
N TYR A 119 -10.26 -1.51 -10.43
CA TYR A 119 -10.62 -0.32 -9.65
C TYR A 119 -12.13 -0.09 -9.66
N ARG A 120 -12.78 -0.23 -10.82
CA ARG A 120 -14.23 -0.04 -10.94
C ARG A 120 -14.98 -1.06 -10.10
N VAL A 121 -14.67 -2.34 -10.24
CA VAL A 121 -15.34 -3.42 -9.51
C VAL A 121 -15.22 -3.23 -7.99
N VAL A 122 -14.01 -2.95 -7.51
CA VAL A 122 -13.76 -2.74 -6.07
C VAL A 122 -14.47 -1.49 -5.55
N LEU A 123 -14.39 -0.37 -6.28
CA LEU A 123 -15.01 0.88 -5.84
C LEU A 123 -16.55 0.82 -5.90
N GLU A 124 -17.14 0.17 -6.91
CA GLU A 124 -18.59 0.00 -7.02
C GLU A 124 -19.16 -0.82 -5.85
N GLU A 125 -18.39 -1.78 -5.34
CA GLU A 125 -18.78 -2.59 -4.19
C GLU A 125 -18.64 -1.83 -2.86
N LEU A 126 -17.50 -1.13 -2.66
CA LEU A 126 -17.13 -0.62 -1.33
C LEU A 126 -17.59 0.81 -1.04
N ILE A 127 -17.65 1.69 -2.05
CA ILE A 127 -18.07 3.10 -1.86
C ILE A 127 -19.49 3.21 -1.29
N PRO A 128 -20.51 2.51 -1.82
CA PRO A 128 -21.89 2.68 -1.35
C PRO A 128 -22.11 2.29 0.11
N LEU A 129 -21.17 1.52 0.67
CA LEU A 129 -21.19 1.02 2.04
C LEU A 129 -20.31 1.86 2.99
N SER A 130 -19.61 2.89 2.48
CA SER A 130 -18.70 3.75 3.25
C SER A 130 -17.64 2.98 4.06
N LEU A 131 -17.14 1.87 3.50
CA LEU A 131 -16.29 0.93 4.23
C LEU A 131 -14.79 1.29 4.19
N ILE A 132 -14.35 2.00 3.16
CA ILE A 132 -12.93 2.34 2.95
C ILE A 132 -12.71 3.84 2.91
N ASP A 133 -11.49 4.27 3.22
CA ASP A 133 -11.05 5.67 3.10
C ASP A 133 -10.14 5.86 1.90
N TYR A 134 -9.43 4.79 1.47
CA TYR A 134 -8.49 4.84 0.37
C TYR A 134 -8.67 3.67 -0.60
N ILE A 135 -8.35 3.93 -1.86
CA ILE A 135 -7.99 2.90 -2.85
C ILE A 135 -6.50 3.03 -3.15
N SER A 136 -5.79 1.91 -3.13
CA SER A 136 -4.35 1.90 -3.31
C SER A 136 -3.94 1.87 -4.78
N ILE A 137 -2.82 2.51 -5.11
CA ILE A 137 -2.17 2.47 -6.42
C ILE A 137 -0.69 2.15 -6.21
N HIS A 138 -0.17 1.25 -7.04
CA HIS A 138 1.23 0.85 -7.06
C HIS A 138 1.85 1.24 -8.41
N SER A 139 2.96 1.98 -8.39
CA SER A 139 3.64 2.44 -9.60
C SER A 139 5.16 2.34 -9.49
N TYR A 140 5.75 1.52 -10.37
CA TYR A 140 7.20 1.41 -10.50
C TYR A 140 7.62 1.73 -11.93
N TRP A 141 8.69 2.52 -12.07
CA TRP A 141 9.29 2.91 -13.35
C TRP A 141 10.77 2.56 -13.37
N GLY A 142 11.41 2.57 -14.54
CA GLY A 142 12.83 2.26 -14.66
C GLY A 142 13.11 0.99 -15.48
N HIS A 143 14.37 0.60 -15.51
CA HIS A 143 14.89 -0.30 -16.54
C HIS A 143 14.31 -1.72 -16.42
N ARG A 144 13.36 -2.07 -17.29
CA ARG A 144 12.99 -3.48 -17.54
C ARG A 144 14.05 -4.10 -18.45
N GLU A 145 14.73 -5.14 -17.97
CA GLU A 145 15.83 -5.90 -18.62
C GLU A 145 15.54 -6.47 -20.03
N LYS A 146 14.42 -6.14 -20.67
CA LYS A 146 14.09 -6.52 -22.06
C LYS A 146 13.97 -5.35 -23.03
N SER A 147 14.55 -4.20 -22.68
CA SER A 147 14.78 -3.17 -23.69
C SER A 147 15.94 -3.64 -24.59
N LYS A 148 15.59 -3.97 -25.83
CA LYS A 148 16.44 -4.26 -27.01
C LYS A 148 17.42 -3.11 -27.38
N TYR A 149 17.72 -2.24 -26.43
CA TYR A 149 18.45 -0.99 -26.56
C TYR A 149 19.62 -0.89 -25.58
N GLU A 150 20.20 -2.03 -25.17
CA GLU A 150 21.54 -2.03 -24.56
C GLU A 150 22.49 -1.22 -25.47
N GLY A 151 22.94 -0.05 -24.98
CA GLY A 151 23.85 0.85 -25.71
C GLY A 151 23.27 2.19 -26.18
N LYS A 152 22.00 2.54 -25.87
CA LYS A 152 21.45 3.88 -26.16
C LYS A 152 21.15 4.69 -24.89
N ASP A 153 22.20 5.11 -24.19
CA ASP A 153 22.10 5.78 -22.88
C ASP A 153 21.24 7.07 -22.87
N ALA A 154 21.22 7.84 -23.96
CA ALA A 154 20.43 9.08 -24.03
C ALA A 154 18.93 8.86 -24.26
N GLU A 155 18.54 7.89 -25.11
CA GLU A 155 17.13 7.52 -25.30
C GLU A 155 16.56 6.91 -24.00
N ASN A 156 17.37 6.14 -23.27
CA ASN A 156 17.01 5.54 -22.00
C ASN A 156 16.85 6.59 -20.87
N PHE A 157 17.70 7.63 -20.84
CA PHE A 157 17.62 8.69 -19.83
C PHE A 157 16.27 9.42 -19.84
N TYR A 158 15.88 10.00 -20.99
CA TYR A 158 14.64 10.77 -21.07
C TYR A 158 13.40 9.90 -20.90
N GLN A 159 13.46 8.65 -21.37
CA GLN A 159 12.38 7.69 -21.18
C GLN A 159 12.13 7.42 -19.69
N VAL A 160 13.17 7.08 -18.92
CA VAL A 160 13.05 6.82 -17.47
C VAL A 160 12.55 8.07 -16.73
N VAL A 161 13.06 9.25 -17.08
CA VAL A 161 12.62 10.52 -16.48
C VAL A 161 11.14 10.81 -16.77
N ALA A 162 10.64 10.44 -17.95
CA ALA A 162 9.26 10.71 -18.36
C ALA A 162 8.25 9.63 -17.93
N GLU A 163 8.70 8.40 -17.66
CA GLU A 163 7.83 7.25 -17.35
C GLU A 163 6.81 7.50 -16.22
N PRO A 164 7.14 8.18 -15.10
CA PRO A 164 6.18 8.45 -14.03
C PRO A 164 4.99 9.31 -14.47
N ALA A 165 5.06 10.00 -15.62
CA ALA A 165 3.93 10.77 -16.15
C ALA A 165 2.69 9.90 -16.39
N ILE A 166 2.84 8.59 -16.61
CA ILE A 166 1.72 7.66 -16.76
C ILE A 166 0.87 7.56 -15.47
N SER A 167 1.49 7.75 -14.31
CA SER A 167 0.80 7.73 -13.02
C SER A 167 -0.15 8.91 -12.84
N GLU A 168 0.13 10.06 -13.46
CA GLU A 168 -0.79 11.21 -13.42
C GLU A 168 -2.11 10.88 -14.13
N LYS A 169 -2.05 10.19 -15.27
CA LYS A 169 -3.23 9.73 -15.99
C LYS A 169 -4.04 8.75 -15.14
N LEU A 170 -3.38 7.76 -14.53
CA LEU A 170 -4.05 6.78 -13.68
C LEU A 170 -4.74 7.44 -12.48
N ILE A 171 -4.09 8.43 -11.84
CA ILE A 171 -4.71 9.22 -10.76
C ILE A 171 -6.02 9.87 -11.22
N GLN A 172 -5.99 10.52 -12.38
CA GLN A 172 -7.15 11.23 -12.93
C GLN A 172 -8.29 10.26 -13.28
N GLU A 173 -7.97 9.11 -13.85
CA GLU A 173 -8.93 8.06 -14.19
C GLU A 173 -9.60 7.50 -12.93
N VAL A 174 -8.81 7.13 -11.92
CA VAL A 174 -9.33 6.60 -10.64
C VAL A 174 -10.13 7.68 -9.89
N ALA A 175 -9.66 8.92 -9.85
CA ALA A 175 -10.39 10.02 -9.21
C ALA A 175 -11.74 10.33 -9.89
N CYS A 176 -11.77 10.25 -11.23
CA CYS A 176 -13.00 10.39 -12.01
C CYS A 176 -13.97 9.24 -11.67
N MET A 177 -13.46 8.01 -11.63
CA MET A 177 -14.23 6.81 -11.29
C MET A 177 -14.86 6.90 -9.89
N ILE A 178 -14.07 7.29 -8.87
CA ILE A 178 -14.58 7.56 -7.51
C ILE A 178 -15.70 8.60 -7.58
N SER A 179 -15.50 9.71 -8.30
CA SER A 179 -16.49 10.78 -8.42
C SER A 179 -17.79 10.32 -9.10
N MET A 180 -17.69 9.50 -10.15
CA MET A 180 -18.84 8.94 -10.87
C MET A 180 -19.64 7.97 -9.99
N ILE A 181 -18.96 7.05 -9.31
CA ILE A 181 -19.62 6.04 -8.45
C ILE A 181 -20.32 6.73 -7.28
N ARG A 182 -19.68 7.69 -6.63
CA ARG A 182 -20.30 8.47 -5.54
C ARG A 182 -21.56 9.21 -6.01
N ARG A 183 -21.53 9.82 -7.20
CA ARG A 183 -22.72 10.45 -7.80
C ARG A 183 -23.82 9.44 -8.11
N LYS A 184 -23.47 8.29 -8.74
CA LYS A 184 -24.40 7.20 -9.07
C LYS A 184 -25.14 6.70 -7.83
N HIS A 185 -24.43 6.51 -6.73
CA HIS A 185 -25.00 6.00 -5.48
C HIS A 185 -25.55 7.09 -4.54
N LYS A 186 -25.53 8.36 -4.95
CA LYS A 186 -25.92 9.52 -4.12
C LYS A 186 -25.23 9.48 -2.75
N ASP A 187 -23.97 9.06 -2.73
CA ASP A 187 -23.17 8.92 -1.53
C ASP A 187 -23.10 10.26 -0.78
N LYS A 188 -23.66 10.26 0.43
CA LYS A 188 -23.73 11.43 1.31
C LYS A 188 -22.55 11.48 2.28
N ASP A 189 -21.67 10.47 2.29
CA ASP A 189 -20.50 10.51 3.16
C ASP A 189 -19.64 11.72 2.79
N THR A 190 -19.37 12.54 3.80
CA THR A 190 -18.49 13.70 3.66
C THR A 190 -17.03 13.26 3.55
N ARG A 191 -16.68 12.09 4.08
CA ARG A 191 -15.40 11.41 3.90
C ARG A 191 -15.38 10.84 2.48
N LYS A 192 -14.75 11.58 1.58
CA LYS A 192 -14.57 11.12 0.20
C LYS A 192 -13.46 10.08 0.20
N VAL A 193 -13.71 8.91 -0.39
CA VAL A 193 -12.63 7.95 -0.70
C VAL A 193 -11.53 8.68 -1.47
N LYS A 194 -10.29 8.50 -1.03
CA LYS A 194 -9.08 9.10 -1.61
C LYS A 194 -8.19 8.04 -2.23
N ILE A 195 -7.15 8.50 -2.90
CA ILE A 195 -6.11 7.64 -3.46
C ILE A 195 -4.95 7.60 -2.47
N ALA A 196 -4.43 6.39 -2.27
CA ALA A 196 -3.19 6.13 -1.54
C ALA A 196 -2.16 5.50 -2.48
N TYR A 197 -1.01 6.13 -2.68
CA TYR A 197 0.12 5.47 -3.31
C TYR A 197 0.87 4.66 -2.27
N THR A 198 0.45 3.43 -2.04
CA THR A 198 1.06 2.58 -1.01
C THR A 198 2.38 1.99 -1.46
N GLU A 199 2.65 2.03 -2.77
CA GLU A 199 3.95 1.70 -3.34
C GLU A 199 4.27 2.60 -4.53
N TRP A 200 5.44 3.23 -4.50
CA TRP A 200 6.01 3.87 -5.68
C TRP A 200 7.53 3.99 -5.58
N ASN A 201 8.23 3.82 -6.72
CA ASN A 201 9.66 4.13 -6.83
C ASN A 201 10.17 3.97 -8.26
N ALA A 202 11.32 4.56 -8.55
CA ALA A 202 12.21 4.00 -9.55
C ALA A 202 12.67 2.61 -9.09
N TRP A 203 12.46 1.59 -9.93
CA TRP A 203 12.84 0.22 -9.65
C TRP A 203 13.59 -0.40 -10.83
N ASN A 204 14.91 -0.47 -10.70
CA ASN A 204 15.78 -1.18 -11.64
C ASN A 204 15.86 -2.65 -11.23
N TYR A 205 14.88 -3.45 -11.64
CA TYR A 205 14.90 -4.89 -11.43
C TYR A 205 16.09 -5.50 -12.20
N ARG A 206 17.03 -6.12 -11.47
CA ARG A 206 18.03 -7.04 -12.02
C ARG A 206 17.56 -8.46 -11.73
N GLU A 207 17.50 -9.32 -12.74
CA GLU A 207 17.21 -10.74 -12.58
C GLU A 207 18.04 -11.35 -11.44
N GLY A 208 17.35 -11.99 -10.49
CA GLY A 208 17.97 -12.66 -9.33
C GLY A 208 17.68 -12.04 -7.97
N ALA A 209 16.98 -10.89 -7.87
CA ALA A 209 16.52 -10.32 -6.60
C ALA A 209 15.25 -11.02 -6.09
N GLY A 210 15.41 -12.13 -5.37
CA GLY A 210 14.36 -12.85 -4.66
C GLY A 210 14.60 -12.95 -3.15
N LEU A 211 13.57 -13.40 -2.42
CA LEU A 211 13.54 -13.58 -0.95
C LEU A 211 14.35 -14.78 -0.42
N HIS A 212 15.15 -15.45 -1.26
CA HIS A 212 15.94 -16.60 -0.81
C HIS A 212 17.13 -16.13 0.04
N PRO A 213 17.46 -16.75 1.19
CA PRO A 213 18.53 -16.31 2.09
C PRO A 213 19.93 -16.22 1.46
N SER A 214 20.14 -16.87 0.31
CA SER A 214 21.39 -16.81 -0.46
C SER A 214 21.43 -15.71 -1.52
N ILE A 215 20.35 -14.95 -1.68
CA ILE A 215 20.25 -13.84 -2.62
C ILE A 215 20.58 -12.56 -1.86
N LYS A 216 21.49 -11.76 -2.41
CA LYS A 216 21.80 -10.44 -1.84
C LYS A 216 20.52 -9.60 -1.77
N PRO A 217 20.28 -8.88 -0.67
CA PRO A 217 19.21 -7.89 -0.60
C PRO A 217 19.27 -6.98 -1.83
N PHE A 218 18.11 -6.65 -2.37
CA PHE A 218 18.01 -5.74 -3.50
C PHE A 218 18.54 -4.36 -3.07
N GLU A 219 19.76 -4.03 -3.50
CA GLU A 219 20.37 -2.71 -3.32
C GLU A 219 20.40 -2.00 -4.68
N PRO A 220 19.34 -1.25 -5.04
CA PRO A 220 19.33 -0.51 -6.29
C PRO A 220 20.39 0.60 -6.23
N ALA A 221 21.30 0.61 -7.21
CA ALA A 221 22.11 1.78 -7.48
C ALA A 221 21.26 2.80 -8.25
N TYR A 222 20.83 3.86 -7.57
CA TYR A 222 20.13 4.98 -8.18
C TYR A 222 21.11 5.93 -8.87
N HIS A 223 20.83 6.28 -10.12
CA HIS A 223 21.55 7.31 -10.86
C HIS A 223 20.71 8.58 -10.95
N LEU A 224 21.27 9.63 -11.57
CA LEU A 224 20.58 10.91 -11.74
C LEU A 224 19.22 10.77 -12.45
N ARG A 225 19.09 9.83 -13.40
CA ARG A 225 17.83 9.62 -14.13
C ARG A 225 16.70 9.12 -13.21
N GLU A 226 17.00 8.20 -12.29
CA GLU A 226 16.01 7.71 -11.32
C GLU A 226 15.66 8.81 -10.29
N ALA A 227 16.65 9.59 -9.83
CA ALA A 227 16.38 10.73 -8.95
C ALA A 227 15.48 11.79 -9.63
N LEU A 228 15.69 12.03 -10.93
CA LEU A 228 14.86 12.95 -11.71
C LEU A 228 13.46 12.40 -11.97
N SER A 229 13.31 11.10 -12.24
CA SER A 229 12.00 10.48 -12.41
C SER A 229 11.19 10.51 -11.11
N ASP A 230 11.82 10.23 -9.96
CA ASP A 230 11.18 10.36 -8.65
C ASP A 230 10.77 11.82 -8.37
N ALA A 231 11.60 12.80 -8.75
CA ALA A 231 11.24 14.22 -8.66
C ALA A 231 10.04 14.59 -9.54
N VAL A 232 9.93 14.02 -10.75
CA VAL A 232 8.74 14.16 -11.61
C VAL A 232 7.51 13.59 -10.91
N PHE A 233 7.63 12.40 -10.33
CA PHE A 233 6.53 11.77 -9.61
C PHE A 233 6.09 12.56 -8.38
N LEU A 234 7.02 13.07 -7.58
CA LEU A 234 6.70 13.96 -6.45
C LEU A 234 5.94 15.20 -6.90
N ASN A 235 6.32 15.80 -8.04
CA ASN A 235 5.55 16.92 -8.62
C ASN A 235 4.15 16.51 -9.09
N ILE A 236 3.97 15.29 -9.59
CA ILE A 236 2.65 14.73 -9.91
C ILE A 236 1.81 14.60 -8.65
N LEU A 237 2.38 14.06 -7.55
CA LEU A 237 1.69 13.94 -6.26
C LEU A 237 1.26 15.31 -5.74
N GLN A 238 2.12 16.33 -5.80
CA GLN A 238 1.79 17.69 -5.37
C GLN A 238 0.64 18.28 -6.20
N ARG A 239 0.66 18.13 -7.53
CA ARG A 239 -0.42 18.61 -8.41
C ARG A 239 -1.76 17.91 -8.16
N ASN A 240 -1.71 16.65 -7.69
CA ASN A 240 -2.87 15.82 -7.44
C ASN A 240 -3.16 15.62 -5.94
N CYS A 241 -2.60 16.45 -5.05
CA CYS A 241 -2.65 16.27 -3.60
C CYS A 241 -4.08 16.37 -3.01
N ARG A 242 -5.03 16.87 -3.81
CA ARG A 242 -6.45 16.85 -3.45
C ARG A 242 -7.01 15.44 -3.46
N GLU A 243 -6.57 14.60 -4.39
CA GLU A 243 -7.06 13.23 -4.56
C GLU A 243 -6.11 12.20 -3.95
N VAL A 244 -4.80 12.41 -4.09
CA VAL A 244 -3.77 11.60 -3.43
C VAL A 244 -3.39 12.24 -2.10
N THR A 245 -3.74 11.58 -1.00
CA THR A 245 -3.52 12.13 0.36
C THR A 245 -2.66 11.24 1.25
N LEU A 246 -2.22 10.10 0.72
CA LEU A 246 -1.26 9.19 1.32
C LEU A 246 -0.31 8.69 0.23
N ALA A 247 1.00 8.69 0.49
CA ALA A 247 1.99 8.12 -0.42
C ALA A 247 3.18 7.56 0.37
N THR A 248 3.65 6.37 0.02
CA THR A 248 4.77 5.66 0.65
C THR A 248 5.75 5.17 -0.41
N VAL A 249 6.97 5.67 -0.34
CA VAL A 249 8.06 5.24 -1.24
C VAL A 249 8.45 3.79 -0.94
N ALA A 250 8.62 2.99 -1.99
CA ALA A 250 8.83 1.55 -1.88
C ALA A 250 10.21 1.11 -2.41
N GLN A 251 11.17 0.65 -1.61
CA GLN A 251 11.18 0.59 -0.15
C GLN A 251 12.05 1.72 0.41
N PRO A 252 11.78 2.20 1.63
CA PRO A 252 12.66 3.16 2.27
C PRO A 252 14.08 2.59 2.32
N SER A 253 15.01 3.24 1.60
CA SER A 253 16.42 2.88 1.64
C SER A 253 16.96 3.27 3.02
N PHE A 254 17.03 2.33 3.96
CA PHE A 254 17.77 2.52 5.21
C PHE A 254 19.20 2.03 5.01
N PRO A 255 20.19 2.92 4.81
CA PRO A 255 21.59 2.50 4.85
C PRO A 255 21.96 2.09 6.29
N GLY A 256 22.26 0.81 6.48
CA GLY A 256 23.14 0.32 7.55
C GLY A 256 22.53 0.09 8.94
N ILE A 257 22.09 -1.14 9.20
CA ILE A 257 22.41 -1.84 10.45
C ILE A 257 22.98 -3.21 10.07
N LEU A 258 24.19 -3.20 9.49
CA LEU A 258 25.11 -4.32 9.64
C LEU A 258 25.74 -4.11 11.02
N THR A 259 25.22 -4.77 12.05
CA THR A 259 26.03 -4.99 13.25
C THR A 259 27.16 -5.92 12.84
N SER A 260 28.36 -5.35 12.65
CA SER A 260 29.58 -6.13 12.72
C SER A 260 29.59 -6.86 14.07
N SER A 261 29.82 -8.17 14.03
CA SER A 261 30.26 -8.93 15.19
C SER A 261 31.65 -8.49 15.62
#